data_AF-A0A7L5Y4D3-F1
#
_entry.id   AF-A0A7L5Y4D3-F1
#
_cell.length_a   1.000
_cell.length_b   1.000
_cell.length_c   1.000
_cell.angle_alpha   90.00
_cell.angle_beta   90.00
_cell.angle_gamma   90.00
#
_symmetry.space_group_name_H-M   'P 1'
#
loop_
_entity.id
_entity.type
_entity.pdbx_description
1 polymer ?
#
loop_
_entity_poly.entity_id
_entity_poly.type
_entity_poly.pdbx_seq_one_letter_code
_entity_poly.pdbx_strand_id
1 'polypeptide(L)'
;MNALLLAAMPVVLMDGTAPDFNRWLQIKPAIAAAVECRHVLPMHVLNGITPDAPGSWSLTPARSFTTFGLPVTRIELFIDPDGELGASYTAVIEKRSLAQVRKQLKLASQRGRIGQLSADQPGAEVQVSCAVAATGQG
;
A
#
# COMPACT_ATOMS: atom_id res chain seq x y z
N MET A 1 -10.02 37.08 -36.88
CA MET A 1 -9.96 35.61 -37.09
C MET A 1 -8.66 35.15 -36.48
N ASN A 2 -8.52 34.22 -35.55
CA ASN A 2 -9.42 33.41 -34.74
C ASN A 2 -8.61 33.07 -33.48
N ALA A 3 -9.19 33.26 -32.30
CA ALA A 3 -8.59 32.79 -31.05
C ALA A 3 -8.68 31.25 -31.02
N LEU A 4 -7.54 30.57 -31.07
CA LEU A 4 -7.47 29.14 -30.75
C LEU A 4 -7.35 29.02 -29.23
N LEU A 5 -8.49 28.89 -28.56
CA LEU A 5 -8.56 28.36 -27.21
C LEU A 5 -8.18 26.88 -27.26
N LEU A 6 -6.98 26.56 -26.77
CA LEU A 6 -6.60 25.20 -26.41
C LEU A 6 -7.36 24.86 -25.13
N ALA A 7 -8.43 24.07 -25.27
CA ALA A 7 -9.11 23.45 -24.13
C ALA A 7 -8.12 22.51 -23.44
N ALA A 8 -7.59 22.95 -22.29
CA ALA A 8 -6.90 22.06 -21.38
C ALA A 8 -7.94 21.07 -20.82
N MET A 9 -7.92 19.85 -21.36
CA MET A 9 -8.69 18.73 -20.83
C MET A 9 -8.19 18.46 -19.40
N PRO A 10 -9.05 18.50 -18.37
CA PRO A 10 -8.63 18.08 -17.04
C PRO A 10 -8.31 16.59 -17.09
N VAL A 11 -7.03 16.25 -16.98
CA VAL A 11 -6.61 14.88 -16.67
C VAL A 11 -7.14 14.58 -15.28
N VAL A 12 -8.21 13.81 -15.20
CA VAL A 12 -8.62 13.17 -13.95
C VAL A 12 -7.54 12.12 -13.67
N LEU A 13 -6.55 12.47 -12.85
CA LEU A 13 -5.78 11.46 -12.13
C LEU A 13 -6.79 10.70 -11.29
N MET A 14 -7.14 9.48 -11.73
CA MET A 14 -7.89 8.57 -10.89
C MET A 14 -7.01 8.23 -9.70
N ASP A 15 -7.32 8.86 -8.57
CA ASP A 15 -6.94 8.40 -7.23
C ASP A 15 -7.34 6.92 -7.14
N GLY A 16 -6.44 6.05 -6.69
CA GLY A 16 -6.49 4.60 -6.88
C GLY A 16 -7.86 3.95 -6.69
N THR A 17 -8.11 2.85 -7.42
CA THR A 17 -9.41 2.19 -7.46
C THR A 17 -9.86 1.79 -6.05
N ALA A 18 -10.77 2.55 -5.45
CA ALA A 18 -11.33 2.21 -4.16
C ALA A 18 -12.15 0.91 -4.33
N PRO A 19 -11.79 -0.19 -3.63
CA PRO A 19 -12.61 -1.39 -3.66
C PRO A 19 -14.01 -1.06 -3.12
N ASP A 20 -15.05 -1.69 -3.68
CA ASP A 20 -16.41 -1.61 -3.13
C ASP A 20 -16.39 -1.82 -1.60
N PHE A 21 -17.28 -1.14 -0.88
CA PHE A 21 -17.26 -1.14 0.58
C PHE A 21 -17.32 -2.56 1.19
N ASN A 22 -18.15 -3.44 0.64
CA ASN A 22 -18.23 -4.82 1.11
C ASN A 22 -16.94 -5.57 0.82
N ARG A 23 -16.34 -5.34 -0.36
CA ARG A 23 -15.04 -5.92 -0.72
C ARG A 23 -13.94 -5.44 0.23
N TRP A 24 -13.89 -4.15 0.53
CA TRP A 24 -12.95 -3.55 1.48
C TRP A 24 -13.04 -4.22 2.86
N LEU A 25 -14.25 -4.40 3.39
CA LEU A 25 -14.44 -5.02 4.72
C LEU A 25 -13.89 -6.44 4.80
N GLN A 26 -13.93 -7.20 3.69
CA GLN A 26 -13.41 -8.57 3.64
C GLN A 26 -11.88 -8.61 3.58
N ILE A 27 -11.27 -7.71 2.81
CA ILE A 27 -9.82 -7.76 2.55
C ILE A 27 -8.99 -6.97 3.56
N LYS A 28 -9.57 -5.95 4.22
CA LYS A 28 -8.84 -5.06 5.15
C LYS A 28 -8.04 -5.79 6.24
N PRO A 29 -8.46 -6.93 6.83
CA PRO A 29 -7.67 -7.59 7.87
C PRO A 29 -6.40 -8.22 7.29
N ALA A 30 -6.49 -8.80 6.09
CA ALA A 30 -5.35 -9.39 5.39
C ALA A 30 -4.36 -8.30 4.94
N ILE A 31 -4.87 -7.18 4.41
CA ILE A 31 -4.04 -6.03 4.06
C ILE A 31 -3.32 -5.45 5.29
N ALA A 32 -4.03 -5.30 6.42
CA ALA A 32 -3.42 -4.84 7.67
C ALA A 32 -2.30 -5.79 8.12
N ALA A 33 -2.52 -7.09 8.09
CA ALA A 33 -1.51 -8.07 8.45
C ALA A 33 -0.28 -8.03 7.52
N ALA A 34 -0.48 -7.77 6.24
CA ALA A 34 0.60 -7.68 5.25
C ALA A 34 1.43 -6.41 5.40
N VAL A 35 0.80 -5.24 5.47
CA VAL A 35 1.48 -3.97 5.77
C VAL A 35 2.19 -4.04 7.12
N GLU A 36 1.59 -4.73 8.10
CA GLU A 36 2.23 -4.95 9.40
C GLU A 36 3.32 -6.04 9.37
N CYS A 37 3.63 -6.61 8.21
CA CYS A 37 4.65 -7.63 8.02
C CYS A 37 4.44 -8.87 8.90
N ARG A 38 3.18 -9.23 9.18
CA ARG A 38 2.78 -10.42 9.93
C ARG A 38 2.53 -11.62 9.04
N HIS A 39 1.90 -11.42 7.89
CA HIS A 39 1.51 -12.48 6.96
C HIS A 39 1.67 -12.02 5.52
N VAL A 40 2.04 -12.95 4.63
CA VAL A 40 2.12 -12.67 3.19
C VAL A 40 0.69 -12.45 2.71
N LEU A 41 0.45 -11.41 1.92
CA LEU A 41 -0.84 -11.18 1.30
C LEU A 41 -1.02 -12.15 0.13
N PRO A 42 -1.95 -13.11 0.19
CA PRO A 42 -2.20 -13.98 -0.96
C PRO A 42 -2.84 -13.18 -2.09
N MET A 43 -2.34 -13.31 -3.32
CA MET A 43 -2.84 -12.54 -4.47
C MET A 43 -4.36 -12.70 -4.70
N HIS A 44 -4.93 -13.88 -4.39
CA HIS A 44 -6.36 -14.12 -4.53
C HIS A 44 -7.25 -13.22 -3.64
N VAL A 45 -6.69 -12.64 -2.57
CA VAL A 45 -7.39 -11.64 -1.73
C VAL A 45 -7.72 -10.39 -2.56
N LEU A 46 -6.94 -10.10 -3.60
CA LEU A 46 -7.12 -8.95 -4.49
C LEU A 46 -7.99 -9.27 -5.72
N ASN A 47 -8.49 -10.49 -5.86
CA ASN A 47 -9.36 -10.87 -6.99
C ASN A 47 -10.55 -9.90 -7.13
N GLY A 48 -10.85 -9.50 -8.35
CA GLY A 48 -11.91 -8.52 -8.63
C GLY A 48 -11.54 -7.07 -8.33
N ILE A 49 -10.29 -6.79 -7.94
CA ILE A 49 -9.73 -5.43 -7.91
C ILE A 49 -8.79 -5.30 -9.11
N THR A 50 -9.07 -4.35 -9.98
CA THR A 50 -8.23 -4.06 -11.15
C THR A 50 -6.85 -3.58 -10.70
N PRO A 51 -5.76 -4.22 -11.13
CA PRO A 51 -4.40 -3.75 -10.85
C PRO A 51 -4.07 -2.51 -11.69
N ASP A 52 -3.23 -1.62 -11.15
CA ASP A 52 -2.73 -0.44 -11.87
C ASP A 52 -1.63 -0.82 -12.88
N ALA A 53 -0.88 -1.88 -12.57
CA ALA A 53 0.14 -2.51 -13.41
C ALA A 53 0.31 -3.98 -13.00
N PRO A 54 1.00 -4.84 -13.78
CA PRO A 54 1.24 -6.22 -13.37
C PRO A 54 1.78 -6.32 -11.93
N GLY A 55 1.06 -7.03 -11.07
CA GLY A 55 1.41 -7.20 -9.66
C GLY A 55 1.24 -5.96 -8.77
N SER A 56 0.70 -4.84 -9.28
CA SER A 56 0.63 -3.57 -8.56
C SER A 56 -0.81 -3.11 -8.31
N TRP A 57 -1.11 -2.67 -7.09
CA TRP A 57 -2.40 -2.07 -6.71
C TRP A 57 -2.22 -0.87 -5.77
N SER A 58 -2.91 0.22 -6.06
CA SER A 58 -3.08 1.39 -5.21
C SER A 58 -4.51 1.42 -4.68
N LEU A 59 -4.65 1.26 -3.36
CA LEU A 59 -5.94 1.15 -2.68
C LEU A 59 -6.14 2.33 -1.74
N THR A 60 -7.29 3.01 -1.89
CA THR A 60 -7.75 4.01 -0.93
C THR A 60 -8.72 3.36 0.07
N PRO A 61 -8.43 3.38 1.38
CA PRO A 61 -9.33 2.82 2.39
C PRO A 61 -10.73 3.43 2.34
N ALA A 62 -11.78 2.60 2.25
CA ALA A 62 -13.16 3.09 2.16
C ALA A 62 -13.70 3.73 3.47
N ARG A 63 -12.99 3.56 4.59
CA ARG A 63 -13.23 4.19 5.91
C ARG A 63 -11.90 4.31 6.65
N SER A 64 -11.91 4.99 7.79
CA SER A 64 -10.77 5.05 8.72
C SER A 64 -10.12 3.68 8.90
N PHE A 65 -8.86 3.61 8.54
CA PHE A 65 -8.05 2.40 8.56
C PHE A 65 -6.70 2.72 9.17
N THR A 66 -6.18 1.78 9.96
CA THR A 66 -4.93 1.98 10.68
C THR A 66 -4.05 0.75 10.57
N THR A 67 -2.75 0.95 10.45
CA THR A 67 -1.71 -0.08 10.56
C THR A 67 -0.69 0.38 11.60
N PHE A 68 -0.23 -0.51 12.47
CA PHE A 68 0.59 -0.14 13.63
C PHE A 68 -0.02 0.97 14.53
N GLY A 69 -1.35 1.11 14.51
CA GLY A 69 -2.07 2.20 15.18
C GLY A 69 -1.90 3.58 14.52
N LEU A 70 -1.37 3.65 13.30
CA LEU A 70 -1.20 4.88 12.52
C LEU A 70 -2.31 4.98 11.46
N PRO A 71 -2.94 6.16 11.27
CA PRO A 71 -3.94 6.36 10.22
C PRO A 71 -3.31 6.28 8.84
N VAL A 72 -3.99 5.59 7.92
CA VAL A 72 -3.52 5.33 6.55
C VAL A 72 -4.43 6.03 5.55
N THR A 73 -3.83 6.77 4.61
CA THR A 73 -4.57 7.43 3.51
C THR A 73 -4.58 6.60 2.23
N ARG A 74 -3.53 5.83 1.98
CA ARG A 74 -3.35 5.04 0.76
C ARG A 74 -2.48 3.82 1.04
N ILE A 75 -2.72 2.75 0.28
CA ILE A 75 -1.99 1.49 0.39
C ILE A 75 -1.47 1.13 -0.99
N GLU A 76 -0.17 0.97 -1.12
CA GLU A 76 0.48 0.49 -2.33
C GLU A 76 0.89 -0.98 -2.10
N LEU A 77 0.43 -1.86 -2.98
CA LEU A 77 0.73 -3.28 -2.93
C LEU A 77 1.50 -3.64 -4.18
N PHE A 78 2.60 -4.35 -4.01
CA PHE A 78 3.32 -5.05 -5.05
C PHE A 78 3.41 -6.53 -4.68
N ILE A 79 2.96 -7.41 -5.56
CA ILE A 79 3.14 -8.86 -5.48
C ILE A 79 3.65 -9.29 -6.84
N ASP A 80 4.90 -9.73 -6.90
CA ASP A 80 5.49 -10.18 -8.15
C ASP A 80 4.72 -11.39 -8.71
N PRO A 81 4.14 -11.28 -9.92
CA PRO A 81 3.46 -12.40 -10.55
C PRO A 81 4.40 -13.56 -10.89
N ASP A 82 5.68 -13.28 -11.13
CA ASP A 82 6.68 -14.27 -11.56
C ASP A 82 7.41 -14.90 -10.36
N GLY A 83 7.37 -14.26 -9.19
CA GLY A 83 7.91 -14.77 -7.93
C GLY A 83 9.41 -14.54 -7.70
N GLU A 84 10.09 -13.83 -8.60
CA GLU A 84 11.53 -13.53 -8.57
C GLU A 84 11.88 -12.32 -7.67
N LEU A 85 11.00 -11.32 -7.62
CA LEU A 85 11.17 -10.04 -6.92
C LEU A 85 10.53 -10.03 -5.53
N GLY A 86 9.64 -10.98 -5.24
CA GLY A 86 8.93 -11.07 -3.96
C GLY A 86 7.72 -10.15 -3.87
N ALA A 87 7.52 -9.49 -2.71
CA ALA A 87 6.38 -8.61 -2.49
C ALA A 87 6.74 -7.39 -1.64
N SER A 88 6.03 -6.29 -1.85
CA SER A 88 6.08 -5.10 -1.00
C SER A 88 4.68 -4.64 -0.63
N TYR A 89 4.49 -4.33 0.65
CA TYR A 89 3.23 -3.80 1.16
C TYR A 89 3.49 -2.47 1.86
N THR A 90 3.00 -1.38 1.28
CA THR A 90 3.31 -0.04 1.73
C THR A 90 2.04 0.71 2.12
N ALA A 91 2.06 1.36 3.28
CA ALA A 91 1.01 2.26 3.72
C ALA A 91 1.52 3.70 3.80
N VAL A 92 0.77 4.60 3.17
CA VAL A 92 0.97 6.05 3.26
C VAL A 92 0.24 6.56 4.50
N ILE A 93 0.99 7.20 5.40
CA ILE A 93 0.53 7.59 6.73
C ILE A 93 -0.01 9.02 6.73
N GLU A 94 -1.20 9.20 7.28
CA GLU A 94 -1.84 10.51 7.36
C GLU A 94 -1.15 11.43 8.38
N LYS A 95 -0.64 12.59 7.92
CA LYS A 95 -0.26 13.74 8.76
C LYS A 95 0.64 13.40 9.96
N ARG A 96 1.59 12.47 9.80
CA ARG A 96 2.60 12.14 10.80
C ARG A 96 3.99 12.52 10.30
N SER A 97 4.91 12.84 11.21
CA SER A 97 6.31 12.99 10.85
C SER A 97 7.01 11.64 10.77
N LEU A 98 8.01 11.52 9.91
CA LEU A 98 8.82 10.30 9.77
C LEU A 98 9.42 9.84 11.11
N ALA A 99 9.84 10.78 11.96
CA ALA A 99 10.39 10.47 13.28
C ALA A 99 9.36 9.82 14.21
N GLN A 100 8.11 10.30 14.19
CA GLN A 100 7.01 9.70 14.98
C GLN A 100 6.69 8.29 14.49
N VAL A 101 6.60 8.10 13.17
CA VAL A 101 6.35 6.78 12.57
C VAL A 101 7.46 5.80 12.93
N ARG A 102 8.74 6.20 12.79
CA ARG A 102 9.89 5.36 13.18
C ARG A 102 9.87 5.00 14.66
N LYS A 103 9.47 5.92 15.54
CA LYS A 103 9.33 5.63 16.97
C LYS A 103 8.24 4.58 17.20
N GLN A 104 7.09 4.70 16.53
CA GLN A 104 6.01 3.73 16.60
C GLN A 104 6.46 2.34 16.11
N LEU A 105 7.16 2.27 14.98
CA LEU A 105 7.67 1.00 14.43
C LEU A 105 8.72 0.33 15.31
N LYS A 106 9.54 1.10 16.03
CA LYS A 106 10.49 0.54 17.02
C LYS A 106 9.77 -0.15 18.19
N LEU A 107 8.59 0.34 18.56
CA LEU A 107 7.75 -0.29 19.59
C LEU A 107 7.05 -1.55 19.06
N ALA A 108 6.80 -1.62 17.75
CA ALA A 108 6.31 -2.83 17.12
C ALA A 108 7.44 -3.87 17.03
N SER A 109 7.27 -5.01 17.71
CA SER A 109 8.26 -6.09 17.68
C SER A 109 8.55 -6.54 16.24
N GLN A 110 9.84 -6.65 15.89
CA GLN A 110 10.33 -7.25 14.65
C GLN A 110 10.36 -8.79 14.70
N ARG A 111 10.24 -9.38 15.89
CA ARG A 111 10.28 -10.83 16.06
C ARG A 111 9.04 -11.47 15.44
N GLY A 112 9.25 -12.45 14.57
CA GLY A 112 8.17 -13.17 13.89
C GLY A 112 7.57 -12.42 12.70
N ARG A 113 8.22 -11.37 12.19
CA ARG A 113 7.84 -10.72 10.94
C ARG A 113 8.35 -11.52 9.74
N ILE A 114 7.60 -11.47 8.64
CA ILE A 114 7.88 -12.22 7.41
C ILE A 114 8.85 -11.53 6.45
N GLY A 115 9.23 -10.28 6.74
CA GLY A 115 10.02 -9.45 5.86
C GLY A 115 10.63 -8.26 6.60
N GLN A 116 11.26 -7.38 5.84
CA GLN A 116 11.92 -6.19 6.36
C GLN A 116 10.92 -5.03 6.46
N LEU A 117 10.74 -4.52 7.68
CA LEU A 117 9.96 -3.31 7.92
C LEU A 117 10.85 -2.05 7.80
N SER A 118 10.37 -1.06 7.06
CA SER A 118 11.00 0.25 6.93
C SER A 118 9.98 1.38 7.04
N ALA A 119 10.49 2.57 7.34
CA ALA A 119 9.74 3.81 7.17
C ALA A 119 10.64 4.88 6.54
N ASP A 120 10.07 5.54 5.56
CA ASP A 120 10.71 6.52 4.68
C ASP A 120 9.73 7.64 4.33
N GLN A 121 10.24 8.68 3.68
CA GLN A 121 9.46 9.86 3.31
C GLN A 121 9.85 10.34 1.91
N PRO A 122 9.37 9.67 0.86
CA PRO A 122 9.53 10.16 -0.51
C PRO A 122 8.71 11.44 -0.68
N GLY A 123 9.40 12.55 -0.96
CA GLY A 123 8.77 13.87 -1.06
C GLY A 123 8.13 14.29 0.26
N ALA A 124 6.81 14.51 0.26
CA ALA A 124 6.06 14.93 1.45
C ALA A 124 5.36 13.78 2.18
N GLU A 125 5.20 12.62 1.54
CA GLU A 125 4.41 11.51 2.07
C GLU A 125 5.25 10.62 2.97
N VAL A 126 4.79 10.35 4.18
CA VAL A 126 5.45 9.39 5.08
C VAL A 126 4.89 8.01 4.81
N GLN A 127 5.77 7.04 4.59
CA GLN A 127 5.40 5.68 4.21
C GLN A 127 5.97 4.66 5.19
N VAL A 128 5.24 3.56 5.37
CA VAL A 128 5.68 2.36 6.09
C VAL A 128 5.59 1.21 5.12
N SER A 129 6.69 0.48 4.95
CA SER A 129 6.79 -0.60 3.98
C SER A 129 7.22 -1.91 4.66
N CYS A 130 6.59 -3.01 4.27
CA CYS A 130 7.07 -4.37 4.51
C CYS A 130 7.52 -4.96 3.19
N ALA A 131 8.82 -5.23 3.06
CA ALA A 131 9.40 -5.91 1.91
C ALA A 131 9.65 -7.39 2.25
N VAL A 132 9.06 -8.29 1.48
CA VAL A 132 9.19 -9.74 1.61
C VAL A 132 10.03 -10.22 0.44
N ALA A 133 11.18 -10.80 0.73
CA ALA A 133 12.03 -11.38 -0.32
C ALA A 133 11.29 -12.53 -1.02
N ALA A 134 11.59 -12.72 -2.31
CA ALA A 134 11.26 -13.97 -2.97
C ALA A 134 11.79 -15.13 -2.12
N THR A 135 10.92 -16.07 -1.75
CA THR A 135 11.38 -17.35 -1.22
C THR A 135 12.04 -18.05 -2.38
N GLY A 136 13.38 -17.94 -2.47
CA GLY A 136 14.14 -18.63 -3.51
C GLY A 136 13.69 -20.08 -3.56
N GLN A 137 13.07 -20.48 -4.67
CA GLN A 137 13.03 -21.89 -5.00
C GLN A 137 14.47 -22.25 -5.35
N GLY A 138 15.18 -22.86 -4.39
CA GLY A 138 16.34 -23.66 -4.70
C GLY A 138 15.96 -24.85 -5.58
#